data_AF-A0A9E5V928-F1
#
_entry.id   AF-A0A9E5V928-F1
#
_cell.length_a   1.000
_cell.length_b   1.000
_cell.length_c   1.000
_cell.angle_alpha   90.00
_cell.angle_beta   90.00
_cell.angle_gamma   90.00
#
_symmetry.space_group_name_H-M   'P 1'
#
loop_
_entity.id
_entity.type
_entity.pdbx_description
1 polymer ?
#
loop_
_entity_poly.entity_id
_entity_poly.type
_entity_poly.pdbx_seq_one_letter_code
_entity_poly.pdbx_strand_id
1 'polypeptide(L)'
;MTPEELVGSYLQGERDFRGIKLIQSPFDVEGNEIDLRGSVLNHINATCAYFDRAINIGALEYAILADASFQDAHIPDQLICRGGNLIWRTIMPDGTIKLGPQCGDGEGR
;
A
#
# COMPACT_ATOMS: atom_id res chain seq x y z
N MET A 1 -9.38 -8.95 -0.88
CA MET A 1 -8.59 -9.16 -2.11
C MET A 1 -7.30 -9.84 -1.71
N THR A 2 -6.96 -10.96 -2.33
CA THR A 2 -5.67 -11.63 -2.05
C THR A 2 -4.52 -10.92 -2.77
N PRO A 3 -3.25 -11.13 -2.36
CA PRO A 3 -2.08 -10.66 -3.09
C PRO A 3 -2.10 -11.01 -4.58
N GLU A 4 -2.51 -12.23 -4.92
CA GLU A 4 -2.56 -12.72 -6.30
C GLU A 4 -3.64 -12.00 -7.11
N GLU A 5 -4.80 -11.75 -6.51
CA GLU A 5 -5.87 -10.97 -7.14
C GLU A 5 -5.42 -9.52 -7.39
N LEU A 6 -4.78 -8.88 -6.40
CA LEU A 6 -4.26 -7.52 -6.52
C LEU A 6 -3.26 -7.42 -7.68
N VAL A 7 -2.24 -8.29 -7.68
CA VAL A 7 -1.20 -8.30 -8.71
C VAL A 7 -1.79 -8.66 -10.07
N GLY A 8 -2.69 -9.64 -10.12
CA GLY A 8 -3.38 -10.04 -11.34
C GLY A 8 -4.19 -8.90 -11.98
N SER A 9 -4.99 -8.19 -11.19
CA SER A 9 -5.75 -7.01 -11.62
C SER A 9 -4.81 -5.89 -12.09
N TYR A 10 -3.74 -5.61 -11.34
CA TYR A 10 -2.76 -4.59 -11.70
C TYR A 10 -2.09 -4.87 -13.05
N LEU A 11 -1.70 -6.13 -13.29
CA LEU A 11 -1.10 -6.56 -14.55
C LEU A 11 -2.07 -6.47 -15.74
N GLN A 12 -3.37 -6.52 -15.49
CA GLN A 12 -4.41 -6.30 -16.50
C GLN A 12 -4.72 -4.81 -16.76
N GLY A 13 -4.06 -3.90 -16.03
CA GLY A 13 -4.23 -2.46 -16.20
C GLY A 13 -5.14 -1.80 -15.18
N GLU A 14 -5.69 -2.53 -14.21
CA GLU A 14 -6.43 -1.93 -13.10
C GLU A 14 -5.49 -1.03 -12.28
N ARG A 15 -5.96 0.15 -11.92
CA ARG A 15 -5.23 1.11 -11.08
C ARG A 15 -6.09 1.63 -9.95
N ASP A 16 -7.39 1.39 -9.96
CA ASP A 16 -8.31 1.78 -8.91
C ASP A 16 -8.52 0.64 -7.91
N PHE A 17 -7.85 0.77 -6.76
CA PHE A 17 -7.94 -0.18 -5.66
C PHE A 17 -8.50 0.51 -4.41
N ARG A 18 -9.40 1.48 -4.60
CA ARG A 18 -9.99 2.20 -3.47
C ARG A 18 -10.80 1.28 -2.57
N GLY A 19 -10.61 1.43 -1.26
CA GLY A 19 -11.37 0.71 -0.25
C GLY A 19 -11.09 -0.78 -0.15
N ILE A 20 -10.10 -1.31 -0.87
CA ILE A 20 -9.79 -2.74 -0.78
C ILE A 20 -9.25 -3.08 0.61
N LYS A 21 -9.51 -4.31 1.05
CA LYS A 21 -8.83 -4.92 2.20
C LYS A 21 -8.04 -6.12 1.72
N LEU A 22 -6.74 -6.13 2.00
CA LEU A 22 -5.91 -7.30 1.74
C LEU A 22 -6.20 -8.40 2.77
N ILE A 23 -6.25 -9.63 2.28
CA ILE A 23 -6.39 -10.86 3.07
C ILE A 23 -5.43 -11.90 2.49
N GLN A 24 -4.73 -12.68 3.31
CA GLN A 24 -3.83 -13.72 2.79
C GLN A 24 -4.64 -14.80 2.05
N SER A 25 -5.81 -15.14 2.60
CA SER A 25 -6.73 -16.09 2.00
C SER A 25 -8.18 -15.76 2.38
N PRO A 26 -9.18 -16.31 1.67
CA PRO A 26 -10.59 -16.16 2.05
C PRO A 26 -10.95 -16.74 3.43
N PHE A 27 -10.09 -17.59 3.98
CA PHE A 27 -10.27 -18.27 5.27
C PHE A 27 -9.34 -17.74 6.36
N ASP A 28 -8.70 -16.61 6.11
CA ASP A 28 -7.65 -16.10 6.94
C ASP A 28 -8.18 -15.69 8.31
N VAL A 29 -7.50 -16.15 9.36
CA VAL A 29 -7.73 -15.71 10.74
C VAL A 29 -6.93 -14.42 10.92
N GLU A 30 -7.52 -13.40 11.54
CA GLU A 30 -6.83 -12.13 11.75
C GLU A 30 -5.44 -12.33 12.36
N GLY A 31 -4.42 -11.73 11.73
CA GLY A 31 -3.07 -11.62 12.30
C GLY A 31 -1.92 -12.11 11.42
N ASN A 32 -2.18 -12.79 10.30
CA ASN A 32 -1.10 -13.21 9.40
C ASN A 32 -0.53 -12.04 8.58
N GLU A 33 0.79 -12.11 8.34
CA GLU A 33 1.48 -11.23 7.39
C GLU A 33 1.02 -11.52 5.96
N ILE A 34 0.94 -10.46 5.15
CA ILE A 34 0.49 -10.53 3.77
C ILE A 34 1.68 -10.29 2.83
N ASP A 35 2.18 -11.35 2.18
CA ASP A 35 3.37 -11.26 1.34
C ASP A 35 3.05 -10.69 -0.04
N LEU A 36 3.57 -9.49 -0.32
CA LEU A 36 3.46 -8.80 -1.61
C LEU A 36 4.79 -8.81 -2.37
N ARG A 37 5.63 -9.82 -2.15
CA ARG A 37 6.96 -9.93 -2.75
C ARG A 37 6.98 -9.64 -4.25
N GLY A 38 7.77 -8.64 -4.62
CA GLY A 38 7.98 -8.28 -6.02
C GLY A 38 6.79 -7.58 -6.68
N SER A 39 5.73 -7.24 -5.94
CA SER A 39 4.65 -6.41 -6.47
C SER A 39 5.18 -5.00 -6.74
N VAL A 40 5.07 -4.55 -7.99
CA VAL A 40 5.34 -3.17 -8.40
C VAL A 40 4.00 -2.48 -8.60
N LEU A 41 3.52 -1.77 -7.57
CA LEU A 41 2.18 -1.19 -7.51
C LEU A 41 2.20 0.31 -7.82
N ASN A 42 2.88 0.70 -8.90
CA ASN A 42 3.03 2.11 -9.25
C ASN A 42 1.74 2.69 -9.86
N HIS A 43 1.50 3.98 -9.63
CA HIS A 43 0.34 4.73 -10.16
C HIS A 43 -1.03 4.21 -9.71
N ILE A 44 -1.11 3.50 -8.59
CA ILE A 44 -2.40 3.04 -8.06
C ILE A 44 -3.13 4.13 -7.29
N ASN A 45 -4.46 4.09 -7.34
CA ASN A 45 -5.33 4.79 -6.41
C ASN A 45 -5.73 3.82 -5.30
N ALA A 46 -5.13 3.97 -4.12
CA ALA A 46 -5.40 3.15 -2.96
C ALA A 46 -6.10 3.95 -1.85
N THR A 47 -6.92 4.92 -2.24
CA THR A 47 -7.68 5.73 -1.26
C THR A 47 -8.54 4.81 -0.39
N CYS A 48 -8.47 4.98 0.93
CA CYS A 48 -9.16 4.14 1.93
C CYS A 48 -8.81 2.63 1.89
N ALA A 49 -7.70 2.23 1.25
CA ALA A 49 -7.30 0.82 1.20
C ALA A 49 -6.58 0.39 2.49
N TYR A 50 -6.71 -0.90 2.84
CA TYR A 50 -6.09 -1.52 4.01
C TYR A 50 -5.00 -2.51 3.56
N PHE A 51 -3.75 -2.06 3.66
CA PHE A 51 -2.52 -2.83 3.46
C PHE A 51 -1.92 -3.28 4.80
N ASP A 52 -2.76 -3.44 5.82
CA ASP A 52 -2.31 -3.82 7.16
C ASP A 52 -1.56 -5.15 7.12
N ARG A 53 -0.44 -5.24 7.85
CA ARG A 53 0.46 -6.40 7.89
C ARG A 53 1.07 -6.80 6.54
N ALA A 54 1.03 -5.94 5.53
CA ALA A 54 1.71 -6.19 4.27
C ALA A 54 3.23 -6.23 4.45
N ILE A 55 3.89 -7.17 3.77
CA ILE A 55 5.35 -7.32 3.78
C ILE A 55 5.89 -7.42 2.35
N ASN A 56 7.19 -7.14 2.18
CA ASN A 56 7.94 -7.32 0.93
C ASN A 56 7.39 -6.61 -0.33
N ILE A 57 6.65 -5.50 -0.19
CA ILE A 57 6.21 -4.71 -1.36
C ILE A 57 7.43 -4.26 -2.16
N GLY A 58 7.46 -4.59 -3.46
CA GLY A 58 8.60 -4.31 -4.32
C GLY A 58 8.78 -2.83 -4.65
N ALA A 59 7.70 -2.16 -5.07
CA ALA A 59 7.71 -0.73 -5.37
C ALA A 59 6.30 -0.15 -5.25
N LEU A 60 6.23 1.12 -4.83
CA LEU A 60 5.01 1.89 -4.66
C LEU A 60 5.33 3.36 -4.95
N GLU A 61 5.19 3.76 -6.21
CA GLU A 61 5.48 5.11 -6.68
C GLU A 61 4.26 5.76 -7.32
N TYR A 62 4.14 7.08 -7.21
CA TYR A 62 3.06 7.90 -7.77
C TYR A 62 1.66 7.41 -7.38
N ALA A 63 1.52 6.78 -6.22
CA ALA A 63 0.26 6.25 -5.71
C ALA A 63 -0.53 7.32 -4.94
N ILE A 64 -1.85 7.16 -4.89
CA ILE A 64 -2.74 7.94 -4.02
C ILE A 64 -3.04 7.11 -2.78
N LEU A 65 -2.54 7.54 -1.63
CA LEU A 65 -2.62 6.82 -0.34
C LEU A 65 -3.50 7.54 0.68
N ALA A 66 -4.40 8.41 0.21
CA ALA A 66 -5.30 9.15 1.08
C ALA A 66 -6.17 8.19 1.90
N ASP A 67 -6.20 8.36 3.23
CA ASP A 67 -6.94 7.49 4.16
C ASP A 67 -6.55 6.00 4.09
N ALA A 68 -5.43 5.66 3.47
CA ALA A 68 -4.94 4.29 3.43
C ALA A 68 -4.32 3.89 4.78
N SER A 69 -4.35 2.59 5.07
CA SER A 69 -3.74 2.02 6.27
C SER A 69 -2.64 1.04 5.91
N PHE A 70 -1.49 1.21 6.55
CA PHE A 70 -0.36 0.28 6.51
C PHE A 70 -0.05 -0.23 7.92
N GLN A 71 -1.04 -0.30 8.80
CA GLN A 71 -0.82 -0.63 10.21
C GLN A 71 -0.17 -2.02 10.33
N ASP A 72 0.87 -2.13 11.16
CA ASP A 72 1.61 -3.37 11.39
C ASP A 72 2.29 -3.93 10.11
N ALA A 73 2.37 -3.15 9.02
CA ALA A 73 3.09 -3.54 7.81
C ALA A 73 4.60 -3.55 8.05
N HIS A 74 5.30 -4.56 7.54
CA HIS A 74 6.76 -4.64 7.63
C HIS A 74 7.40 -4.10 6.35
N ILE A 75 7.26 -2.79 6.13
CA ILE A 75 7.84 -2.07 4.99
C ILE A 75 8.57 -0.82 5.47
N PRO A 76 9.63 -0.38 4.78
CA PRO A 76 10.29 0.86 5.15
C PRO A 76 9.36 2.05 4.88
N ASP A 77 9.27 2.99 5.82
CA ASP A 77 8.47 4.22 5.67
C ASP A 77 8.77 4.98 4.38
N GLN A 78 10.01 4.89 3.89
CA GLN A 78 10.45 5.51 2.64
C GLN A 78 9.65 5.01 1.43
N LEU A 79 9.16 3.77 1.44
CA LEU A 79 8.33 3.22 0.37
C LEU A 79 6.98 3.97 0.28
N ILE A 80 6.43 4.36 1.42
CA ILE A 80 5.19 5.16 1.50
C ILE A 80 5.51 6.64 1.22
N CYS A 81 6.59 7.14 1.82
CA CYS A 81 6.90 8.58 1.91
C CYS A 81 7.73 9.15 0.75
N ARG A 82 8.09 8.35 -0.26
CA ARG A 82 8.85 8.80 -1.44
C ARG A 82 8.14 8.45 -2.74
N GLY A 83 8.82 8.64 -3.87
CA GLY A 83 8.35 8.19 -5.18
C GLY A 83 7.16 8.98 -5.72
N GLY A 84 6.91 10.19 -5.21
CA GLY A 84 5.79 11.01 -5.66
C GLY A 84 4.41 10.52 -5.20
N ASN A 85 4.34 9.69 -4.15
CA ASN A 85 3.07 9.28 -3.56
C ASN A 85 2.35 10.49 -2.95
N LEU A 86 1.04 10.57 -3.16
CA LEU A 86 0.15 11.51 -2.48
C LEU A 86 -0.33 10.89 -1.17
N ILE A 87 0.14 11.45 -0.05
CA ILE A 87 -0.17 10.98 1.30
C ILE A 87 -1.11 11.98 1.95
N TRP A 88 -2.18 11.49 2.56
CA TRP A 88 -3.14 12.31 3.30
C TRP A 88 -3.87 11.44 4.33
N ARG A 89 -3.69 11.73 5.63
CA ARG A 89 -4.36 10.97 6.71
C ARG A 89 -4.09 9.45 6.61
N THR A 90 -2.88 9.10 6.22
CA THR A 90 -2.44 7.72 6.03
C THR A 90 -1.92 7.16 7.36
N ILE A 91 -2.33 5.94 7.72
CA ILE A 91 -1.81 5.22 8.90
C ILE A 91 -0.52 4.52 8.51
N MET A 92 0.56 4.81 9.22
CA MET A 92 1.89 4.27 9.02
C MET A 92 2.05 2.89 9.67
N PRO A 93 3.11 2.12 9.32
CA PRO A 93 3.46 0.86 9.98
C PRO A 93 3.41 0.87 11.50
N ASP A 94 3.91 1.93 12.13
CA ASP A 94 3.96 2.09 13.59
C ASP A 94 2.64 2.57 14.21
N GLY A 95 1.57 2.69 13.42
CA GLY A 95 0.26 3.18 13.83
C GLY A 95 0.14 4.71 13.92
N THR A 96 1.21 5.46 13.64
CA THR A 96 1.13 6.92 13.56
C THR A 96 0.36 7.36 12.32
N ILE A 97 -0.23 8.56 12.36
CA ILE A 97 -0.97 9.12 11.23
C ILE A 97 -0.15 10.23 10.60
N LYS A 98 0.15 10.10 9.31
CA LYS A 98 0.68 11.21 8.51
C LYS A 98 -0.45 12.11 8.02
N LEU A 99 -0.52 13.30 8.63
CA LEU A 99 -1.51 14.33 8.31
C LEU A 99 -0.97 15.33 7.27
N GLY A 100 -1.88 15.82 6.41
CA GLY A 100 -1.60 16.85 5.40
C GLY A 100 -1.16 16.29 4.05
N PRO A 101 -1.25 17.09 2.97
CA PRO A 101 -0.88 16.66 1.63
C PRO A 101 0.64 16.64 1.55
N GLN A 102 1.22 15.45 1.56
CA GLN A 102 2.65 15.26 1.31
C GLN A 102 2.78 14.63 -0.07
N CYS A 103 3.58 15.25 -0.94
CA CYS A 103 4.09 14.58 -2.12
C CYS A 103 5.44 14.00 -1.70
N GLY A 104 5.60 12.68 -1.77
CA GLY A 104 6.84 12.05 -1.33
C GLY A 104 8.06 12.63 -2.06
N ASP A 105 9.13 12.91 -1.33
CA ASP A 105 10.31 13.59 -1.89
C ASP A 105 10.89 12.75 -3.03
N GLY A 106 10.89 13.34 -4.24
CA GLY A 106 11.43 12.74 -5.45
C GLY A 106 12.93 12.92 -5.53
N GLU A 107 13.69 12.26 -4.65
CA GLU A 107 15.11 11.97 -4.95
C GLU A 107 15.23 10.50 -5.34
N GLY A 108 15.04 10.26 -6.63
CA GLY A 108 15.48 9.05 -7.30
C GLY A 108 17.00 8.94 -7.23
N ARG A 109 17.49 7.76 -6.86
CA ARG A 109 18.84 7.32 -7.18
C ARG A 109 18.74 6.13 -8.11
#